data_AF-A0A350CNN2-F1
#
_entry.id   AF-A0A350CNN2-F1
#
_cell.length_a   1.000
_cell.length_b   1.000
_cell.length_c   1.000
_cell.angle_alpha   90.00
_cell.angle_beta   90.00
_cell.angle_gamma   90.00
#
_symmetry.space_group_name_H-M   'P 1'
#
loop_
_entity.id
_entity.type
_entity.pdbx_description
1 polymer ?
#
loop_
_entity_poly.entity_id
_entity_poly.type
_entity_poly.pdbx_seq_one_letter_code
_entity_poly.pdbx_strand_id
1 'polypeptide(L)' 'MDKSKWIAVAACAGLTAAAYIGSTGLFYTTFRPIRNYDLVAFAGSWAGLIWIMLRDSRRD' A
#
# COMPACT_ATOMS: atom_id res chain seq x y z
N MET A 1 18.84 -6.99 3.22
CA MET A 1 17.38 -7.10 2.95
C MET A 1 17.14 -8.29 2.02
N ASP A 2 16.54 -9.37 2.52
CA ASP A 2 16.37 -10.61 1.75
C ASP A 2 15.37 -10.50 0.59
N LYS A 3 15.56 -11.36 -0.41
CA LYS A 3 14.68 -11.49 -1.58
C LYS A 3 13.21 -11.70 -1.19
N SER A 4 12.96 -12.44 -0.11
CA SER A 4 11.62 -12.68 0.45
C SER A 4 10.95 -11.39 0.95
N LYS A 5 11.71 -10.45 1.55
CA LYS A 5 11.18 -9.17 2.03
C LYS A 5 10.74 -8.29 0.84
N TRP A 6 11.50 -8.29 -0.24
CA TRP A 6 11.16 -7.57 -1.47
C TRP A 6 9.93 -8.15 -2.20
N ILE A 7 9.75 -9.47 -2.18
CA ILE A 7 8.54 -10.11 -2.72
C ILE A 7 7.29 -9.68 -1.94
N ALA A 8 7.38 -9.58 -0.61
CA ALA A 8 6.28 -9.10 0.22
C ALA A 8 5.91 -7.64 -0.08
N VAL A 9 6.91 -6.78 -0.29
CA VAL A 9 6.71 -5.38 -0.71
C VAL A 9 6.04 -5.30 -2.07
N ALA A 10 6.50 -6.09 -3.04
CA ALA A 10 5.92 -6.13 -4.38
C ALA A 10 4.45 -6.60 -4.36
N ALA A 11 4.12 -7.60 -3.52
CA ALA A 11 2.75 -8.06 -3.34
C ALA A 11 1.85 -6.99 -2.69
N CYS A 12 2.33 -6.28 -1.66
CA CYS A 12 1.60 -5.17 -1.05
C CYS A 12 1.36 -4.02 -2.05
N ALA A 13 2.35 -3.72 -2.91
CA ALA A 13 2.21 -2.74 -3.98
C ALA A 13 1.17 -3.14 -5.02
N GLY A 14 1.18 -4.40 -5.46
CA GLY A 14 0.19 -4.92 -6.39
C GLY A 14 -1.24 -4.84 -5.83
N LEU A 15 -1.45 -5.23 -4.58
CA LEU A 15 -2.75 -5.15 -3.91
C LEU A 15 -3.22 -3.70 -3.72
N THR A 16 -2.30 -2.80 -3.34
CA THR A 16 -2.59 -1.35 -3.23
C THR A 16 -3.02 -0.78 -4.58
N ALA A 17 -2.31 -1.11 -5.66
CA ALA A 17 -2.65 -0.67 -7.00
C ALA A 17 -3.98 -1.23 -7.48
N ALA A 18 -4.24 -2.52 -7.24
CA ALA A 18 -5.51 -3.16 -7.60
C ALA A 18 -6.70 -2.53 -6.86
N ALA A 19 -6.56 -2.25 -5.57
CA ALA A 19 -7.59 -1.61 -4.78
C ALA A 19 -7.76 -0.12 -5.13
N TYR A 20 -6.66 0.59 -5.42
CA TYR A 20 -6.73 1.96 -5.94
C TYR A 20 -7.48 2.03 -7.28
N ILE A 21 -7.15 1.14 -8.22
CA ILE A 21 -7.82 1.04 -9.53
C ILE A 21 -9.31 0.67 -9.35
N GLY A 22 -9.61 -0.33 -8.53
CA GLY A 22 -10.98 -0.74 -8.22
C GLY A 22 -11.79 0.38 -7.55
N SER A 23 -11.18 1.14 -6.65
CA SER A 23 -11.78 2.30 -5.97
C SER A 23 -11.98 3.50 -6.89
N THR A 24 -11.09 3.71 -7.87
CA THR A 24 -11.26 4.75 -8.89
C THR A 24 -12.36 4.43 -9.90
N GLY A 25 -12.81 3.16 -9.97
CA GLY A 25 -13.78 2.69 -10.94
C GLY A 25 -13.22 2.81 -12.34
N LEU A 26 -12.91 1.69 -12.99
CA LEU A 26 -12.52 1.65 -14.41
C LEU A 26 -13.50 2.51 -15.23
N PHE A 27 -13.13 3.76 -15.52
CA PHE A 27 -13.87 4.77 -16.31
C PHE A 27 -15.15 5.44 -15.76
N TYR A 28 -15.49 5.38 -14.46
CA TYR A 28 -16.65 6.12 -13.91
C TYR A 28 -16.22 7.14 -12.84
N THR A 29 -16.10 8.41 -13.25
CA THR A 29 -15.49 9.52 -12.50
C THR A 29 -16.34 10.15 -11.41
N THR A 30 -17.34 9.46 -10.87
CA THR A 30 -18.13 10.00 -9.76
C THR A 30 -17.32 9.87 -8.47
N PHE A 31 -16.80 11.00 -7.97
CA PHE A 31 -16.11 11.10 -6.68
C PHE A 31 -16.92 10.38 -5.58
N ARG A 32 -16.48 9.18 -5.17
CA ARG A 32 -17.08 8.45 -4.05
C ARG A 32 -16.33 8.83 -2.76
N PRO A 33 -17.01 9.30 -1.70
CA PRO A 33 -16.37 9.69 -0.42
C PRO A 33 -15.49 8.60 0.23
N ILE A 34 -15.76 7.33 -0.10
CA ILE A 34 -14.95 6.16 0.29
C ILE A 34 -13.47 6.30 -0.10
N ARG A 35 -13.16 7.05 -1.18
CA ARG A 35 -11.80 7.18 -1.71
C ARG A 35 -10.80 7.83 -0.73
N ASN A 36 -11.24 8.78 0.10
CA ASN A 36 -10.32 9.41 1.07
C ASN A 36 -9.99 8.47 2.23
N TYR A 37 -10.95 7.67 2.69
CA TYR A 37 -10.71 6.69 3.75
C TYR A 37 -9.79 5.57 3.26
N ASP A 38 -9.98 5.06 2.04
CA ASP A 38 -9.09 4.08 1.42
C ASP A 38 -7.66 4.62 1.29
N LEU A 39 -7.50 5.86 0.80
CA LEU A 39 -6.18 6.49 0.66
C LEU A 39 -5.45 6.69 1.99
N VAL A 40 -6.17 7.08 3.04
CA VAL A 40 -5.60 7.21 4.39
C VAL A 40 -5.21 5.83 4.94
N ALA A 41 -6.04 4.80 4.71
CA ALA A 41 -5.73 3.43 5.09
C ALA A 41 -4.49 2.90 4.35
N PHE A 42 -4.36 3.17 3.05
CA PHE A 42 -3.14 2.83 2.29
C PHE A 42 -1.91 3.56 2.84
N ALA A 43 -2.02 4.87 3.08
CA ALA A 43 -0.91 5.65 3.64
C ALA A 43 -0.45 5.11 4.99
N GLY A 44 -1.39 4.76 5.89
CA GLY A 44 -1.06 4.14 7.18
C GLY A 44 -0.40 2.76 7.04
N SER A 45 -0.90 1.93 6.12
CA SER A 45 -0.35 0.58 5.87
C SER A 45 1.08 0.65 5.35
N TRP A 46 1.36 1.57 4.42
CA TRP A 46 2.70 1.80 3.88
C TRP A 46 3.64 2.41 4.92
N ALA A 47 3.17 3.35 5.74
CA ALA A 47 3.97 3.92 6.82
C ALA A 47 4.40 2.85 7.84
N GLY A 48 3.49 1.92 8.19
CA GLY A 48 3.80 0.78 9.07
C GLY A 48 4.81 -0.19 8.46
N LEU A 49 4.66 -0.51 7.17
CA LEU A 49 5.60 -1.36 6.42
C LEU A 49 7.00 -0.73 6.39
N ILE A 50 7.11 0.55 6.01
CA ILE A 50 8.36 1.30 5.96
C ILE A 50 9.01 1.35 7.35
N TRP A 51 8.23 1.61 8.40
CA TRP A 51 8.74 1.64 9.77
C TRP A 51 9.33 0.31 10.21
N ILE A 52 8.65 -0.81 9.91
CA ILE A 52 9.16 -2.16 10.20
C ILE A 52 10.46 -2.42 9.44
N MET A 53 10.53 -2.08 8.14
CA MET A 53 11.75 -2.27 7.35
C MET A 53 12.92 -1.43 7.87
N LEU A 54 12.67 -0.18 8.27
CA LEU A 54 13.68 0.71 8.87
C LEU A 54 14.12 0.26 10.27
N ARG A 55 13.25 -0.40 11.03
CA ARG A 55 13.59 -0.95 12.34
C ARG A 55 14.43 -2.21 12.21
N ASP A 56 14.05 -3.07 11.28
CA ASP A 56 14.74 -4.32 10.96
C ASP A 56 16.15 -4.05 10.41
N SER A 57 16.28 -3.11 9.47
CA SER A 57 17.58 -2.67 8.93
C SER A 57 18.50 -1.97 9.94
N ARG A 58 18.02 -1.62 11.14
CA ARG A 58 18.84 -1.04 12.23
C ARG A 58 19.24 -2.08 13.28
N ARG A 59 18.73 -3.30 13.19
CA ARG A 59 19.05 -4.42 14.09
C ARG A 59 20.07 -5.38 13.50
N ASP A 60 20.21 -5.39 12.18
CA ASP A 60 21.36 -5.94 11.45
C ASP A 60 22.52 -4.92 11.42
#